data_AF-A0AAU3R1K8-F1
#
_entry.id   AF-A0AAU3R1K8-F1
#
_cell.length_a   1.000
_cell.length_b   1.000
_cell.length_c   1.000
_cell.angle_alpha   90.00
_cell.angle_beta   90.00
_cell.angle_gamma   90.00
#
_symmetry.space_group_name_H-M   'P 1'
#
loop_
_entity.id
_entity.type
_entity.pdbx_description
1 polymer ?
#
loop_
_entity_poly.entity_id
_entity_poly.type
_entity_poly.pdbx_seq_one_letter_code
_entity_poly.pdbx_strand_id
1 'polypeptide(L)'
;METGPIVVFANFLSDLAVDLNEGQILTLWAQQAPRKAWLLRPGDVLVTPVPLSREFLRYVYGLTGVPPESVAVVEVPPAGAVPLARAVREAGLVEHIRALAGDRGAALLPTALDASAIAFARDVGLAVHPYPTVEAAEAALKMTMLLNTKTGFRETAEQLGMRLPAGRVCPRPETEGVARELLREYERVVVKPDRSAGGHGMRFVSRDDLRGGAVLPLDTVGGPAGMWPSCPGPPRIQV
;
A
#
# COMPACT_ATOMS: atom_id res chain seq x y z
N MET A 1 -3.80 24.11 19.72
CA MET A 1 -4.02 22.81 20.38
C MET A 1 -2.86 21.93 20.02
N GLU A 2 -2.07 21.48 21.00
CA GLU A 2 -1.12 20.40 20.76
C GLU A 2 -1.91 19.16 20.38
N THR A 3 -1.62 18.60 19.20
CA THR A 3 -2.10 17.29 18.80
C THR A 3 -1.45 16.25 19.70
N GLY A 4 -2.22 15.30 20.24
CA GLY A 4 -1.67 14.23 21.06
C GLY A 4 -0.72 13.30 20.27
N PRO A 5 -0.15 12.28 20.94
CA PRO A 5 0.73 11.30 20.33
C PRO A 5 0.17 10.69 19.04
N ILE A 6 1.02 10.50 18.03
CA ILE A 6 0.67 9.72 16.85
C ILE A 6 1.22 8.31 16.99
N VAL A 7 0.32 7.34 16.82
CA VAL A 7 0.68 5.93 16.65
C VAL A 7 0.93 5.71 15.15
N VAL A 8 2.20 5.81 14.74
CA VAL A 8 2.64 5.52 13.38
C VAL A 8 2.54 4.02 13.14
N PHE A 9 1.58 3.60 12.32
CA PHE A 9 1.22 2.21 12.12
C PHE A 9 1.73 1.72 10.75
N ALA A 10 2.82 0.93 10.76
CA ALA A 10 3.49 0.46 9.55
C ALA A 10 2.81 -0.78 8.94
N ASN A 11 1.51 -0.70 8.65
CA ASN A 11 0.70 -1.78 8.09
C ASN A 11 0.95 -2.02 6.59
N PHE A 12 2.15 -2.49 6.24
CA PHE A 12 2.49 -2.85 4.86
C PHE A 12 1.82 -4.15 4.38
N LEU A 13 1.41 -5.02 5.31
CA LEU A 13 0.54 -6.16 5.01
C LEU A 13 -0.90 -5.63 4.99
N SER A 14 -1.37 -5.26 3.80
CA SER A 14 -2.65 -4.59 3.58
C SER A 14 -3.25 -5.02 2.24
N ASP A 15 -4.55 -5.31 2.25
CA ASP A 15 -5.34 -5.60 1.06
C ASP A 15 -5.54 -4.38 0.14
N LEU A 16 -5.19 -3.18 0.62
CA LEU A 16 -5.12 -1.98 -0.20
C LEU A 16 -4.10 -2.13 -1.34
N ALA A 17 -2.95 -2.74 -1.06
CA ALA A 17 -1.82 -2.83 -1.99
C ALA A 17 -1.96 -3.98 -2.99
N VAL A 18 -2.28 -5.18 -2.49
CA VAL A 18 -2.52 -6.40 -3.25
C VAL A 18 -3.27 -7.39 -2.35
N ASP A 19 -3.86 -8.44 -2.92
CA ASP A 19 -4.53 -9.50 -2.16
C ASP A 19 -3.59 -10.12 -1.09
N LEU A 20 -4.11 -10.37 0.11
CA LEU A 20 -3.34 -10.93 1.22
C LEU A 20 -2.79 -12.34 0.94
N ASN A 21 -3.38 -13.07 -0.02
CA ASN A 21 -2.85 -14.35 -0.48
C ASN A 21 -1.49 -14.21 -1.20
N GLU A 22 -1.12 -13.01 -1.66
CA GLU A 22 0.22 -12.69 -2.17
C GLU A 22 1.23 -12.47 -1.00
N GLY A 23 1.08 -13.21 0.09
CA GLY A 23 1.78 -12.97 1.36
C GLY A 23 3.31 -12.84 1.28
N GLN A 24 3.93 -13.53 0.33
CA GLN A 24 5.37 -13.41 0.07
C GLN A 24 5.74 -11.99 -0.41
N ILE A 25 5.01 -11.42 -1.37
CA ILE A 25 5.31 -10.07 -1.87
C ILE A 25 5.03 -9.01 -0.81
N LEU A 26 3.96 -9.20 -0.01
CA LEU A 26 3.64 -8.31 1.11
C LEU A 26 4.74 -8.32 2.17
N THR A 27 5.31 -9.49 2.49
CA THR A 27 6.43 -9.61 3.43
C THR A 27 7.69 -8.90 2.90
N LEU A 28 7.96 -9.00 1.60
CA LEU A 28 9.06 -8.27 0.96
C LEU A 28 8.83 -6.76 1.02
N TRP A 29 7.62 -6.28 0.75
CA TRP A 29 7.30 -4.85 0.85
C TRP A 29 7.34 -4.33 2.28
N ALA A 30 6.99 -5.17 3.26
CA ALA A 30 7.08 -4.82 4.68
C ALA A 30 8.52 -4.51 5.13
N GLN A 31 9.55 -4.96 4.41
CA GLN A 31 10.95 -4.57 4.65
C GLN A 31 11.19 -3.06 4.50
N GLN A 32 10.25 -2.32 3.92
CA GLN A 32 10.29 -0.86 3.85
C GLN A 32 9.74 -0.18 5.12
N ALA A 33 9.16 -0.93 6.07
CA ALA A 33 8.61 -0.40 7.31
C ALA A 33 9.55 0.50 8.12
N PRO A 34 10.88 0.24 8.19
CA PRO A 34 11.81 1.12 8.91
C PRO A 34 11.78 2.58 8.46
N ARG A 35 11.38 2.87 7.20
CA ARG A 35 11.25 4.26 6.71
C ARG A 35 10.18 5.07 7.45
N LYS A 36 9.34 4.44 8.27
CA LYS A 36 8.32 5.11 9.07
C LYS A 36 8.90 5.78 10.31
N ALA A 37 10.11 5.42 10.75
CA ALA A 37 10.81 6.11 11.83
C ALA A 37 11.07 7.60 11.53
N TRP A 38 11.17 7.99 10.25
CA TRP A 38 11.32 9.38 9.83
C TRP A 38 10.10 10.27 10.09
N LEU A 39 8.95 9.69 10.42
CA LEU A 39 7.72 10.42 10.73
C LEU A 39 7.57 10.74 12.21
N LEU A 40 8.42 10.16 13.06
CA LEU A 40 8.30 10.26 14.50
C LEU A 40 8.58 11.68 14.99
N ARG A 41 7.81 12.08 15.99
CA ARG A 41 8.00 13.29 16.80
C ARG A 41 8.09 12.86 18.27
N PRO A 42 8.60 13.72 19.17
CA PRO A 42 8.57 13.43 20.60
C PRO A 42 7.15 13.07 21.08
N GLY A 43 7.03 11.96 21.78
CA GLY A 43 5.78 11.37 22.28
C GLY A 43 5.14 10.32 21.35
N ASP A 44 5.57 10.21 20.08
CA ASP A 44 4.97 9.28 19.13
C ASP A 44 5.36 7.81 19.38
N VAL A 45 4.55 6.90 18.85
CA VAL A 45 4.76 5.44 18.93
C VAL A 45 4.87 4.87 17.52
N LEU A 46 5.94 4.14 17.20
CA LEU A 46 6.05 3.35 15.97
C LEU A 46 5.63 1.91 16.23
N VAL A 47 4.61 1.42 15.51
CA VAL A 47 4.24 0.00 15.49
C VAL A 47 4.66 -0.60 14.15
N THR A 48 5.53 -1.63 14.19
CA THR A 48 6.22 -2.12 13.00
C THR A 48 6.28 -3.65 12.94
N PRO A 49 6.04 -4.27 11.76
CA PRO A 49 6.20 -5.73 11.56
C PRO A 49 7.67 -6.15 11.34
N VAL A 50 8.58 -5.18 11.13
CA VAL A 50 10.00 -5.43 10.86
C VAL A 50 10.83 -4.81 11.97
N PRO A 51 11.75 -5.57 12.60
CA PRO A 51 12.66 -5.06 13.61
C PRO A 51 13.54 -3.91 13.08
N LEU A 52 13.84 -2.94 13.93
CA LEU A 52 14.72 -1.81 13.59
C LEU A 52 16.04 -1.95 14.36
N SER A 53 17.17 -1.85 13.64
CA SER A 53 18.47 -1.85 14.32
C SER A 53 18.65 -0.59 15.15
N ARG A 54 19.39 -0.71 16.25
CA ARG A 54 19.72 0.43 17.13
C ARG A 54 20.56 1.47 16.39
N GLU A 55 21.43 1.02 15.48
CA GLU A 55 22.25 1.87 14.63
C GLU A 55 21.39 2.73 13.70
N PHE A 56 20.37 2.14 13.07
CA PHE A 56 19.44 2.85 12.19
C PHE A 56 18.62 3.87 12.98
N LEU A 57 18.06 3.49 14.13
CA LEU A 57 17.30 4.40 14.97
C LEU A 57 18.16 5.58 15.44
N ARG A 58 19.38 5.33 15.91
CA ARG A 58 20.32 6.39 16.29
C ARG A 58 20.63 7.34 15.13
N TYR A 59 20.80 6.79 13.92
CA TYR A 59 21.00 7.60 12.72
C TYR A 59 19.79 8.50 12.41
N VAL A 60 18.57 7.93 12.41
CA VAL A 60 17.34 8.70 12.18
C VAL A 60 17.18 9.79 13.23
N TYR A 61 17.29 9.45 14.52
CA TYR A 61 17.17 10.40 15.63
C TYR A 61 18.20 11.52 15.56
N GLY A 62 19.44 11.21 15.18
CA GLY A 62 20.49 12.22 14.98
C GLY A 62 20.17 13.22 13.86
N LEU A 63 19.43 12.79 12.83
CA LEU A 63 19.05 13.65 11.70
C LEU A 63 17.71 14.39 11.92
N THR A 64 16.76 13.78 12.62
CA THR A 64 15.46 14.40 12.89
C THR A 64 15.46 15.26 14.16
N GLY A 65 16.48 15.10 15.02
CA GLY A 65 16.57 15.77 16.32
C GLY A 65 15.59 15.22 17.36
N VAL A 66 14.95 14.09 17.10
CA VAL A 66 14.02 13.44 18.03
C VAL A 66 14.81 12.76 19.15
N PRO A 67 14.58 13.08 20.43
CA PRO A 67 15.25 12.40 21.53
C PRO A 67 14.85 10.92 21.58
N PRO A 68 15.79 9.96 21.63
CA PRO A 68 15.48 8.52 21.60
C PRO A 68 14.52 8.06 22.70
N GLU A 69 14.60 8.67 23.88
CA GLU A 69 13.79 8.39 25.06
C GLU A 69 12.37 8.95 24.97
N SER A 70 12.11 9.84 24.00
CA SER A 70 10.81 10.47 23.82
C SER A 70 9.86 9.68 22.92
N VAL A 71 10.31 8.58 22.30
CA VAL A 71 9.50 7.77 21.39
C VAL A 71 9.51 6.31 21.79
N ALA A 72 8.42 5.60 21.48
CA ALA A 72 8.34 4.16 21.69
C ALA A 72 8.33 3.42 20.34
N VAL A 73 9.04 2.30 20.27
CA VAL A 73 9.02 1.39 19.11
C VAL A 73 8.48 0.04 19.58
N VAL A 74 7.36 -0.38 19.00
CA VAL A 74 6.70 -1.66 19.25
C VAL A 74 6.91 -2.55 18.03
N GLU A 75 7.84 -3.49 18.16
CA GLU A 75 8.10 -4.51 17.14
C GLU A 75 7.08 -5.64 17.30
N VAL A 76 6.32 -5.91 16.24
CA VAL A 76 5.29 -6.95 16.20
C VAL A 76 5.89 -8.23 15.64
N PRO A 77 5.82 -9.37 16.36
CA PRO A 77 6.32 -10.64 15.86
C PRO A 77 5.66 -11.05 14.53
N PRO A 78 6.37 -11.79 13.65
CA PRO A 78 5.78 -12.33 12.43
C PRO A 78 4.57 -13.23 12.73
N ALA A 79 3.44 -12.98 12.06
CA ALA A 79 2.19 -13.73 12.21
C ALA A 79 1.67 -14.27 10.85
N GLY A 80 2.58 -14.53 9.91
CA GLY A 80 2.26 -14.88 8.53
C GLY A 80 1.71 -13.68 7.74
N ALA A 81 0.98 -13.97 6.67
CA ALA A 81 0.45 -12.97 5.73
C ALA A 81 -0.88 -12.37 6.21
N VAL A 82 -0.88 -11.79 7.40
CA VAL A 82 -2.07 -11.19 8.03
C VAL A 82 -1.90 -9.68 8.16
N PRO A 83 -3.01 -8.91 8.20
CA PRO A 83 -2.94 -7.48 8.49
C PRO A 83 -2.24 -7.20 9.82
N LEU A 84 -1.47 -6.10 9.91
CA LEU A 84 -0.67 -5.76 11.09
C LEU A 84 -1.51 -5.70 12.38
N ALA A 85 -2.74 -5.18 12.31
CA ALA A 85 -3.63 -5.13 13.47
C ALA A 85 -4.04 -6.52 13.99
N ARG A 86 -4.12 -7.52 13.11
CA ARG A 86 -4.33 -8.91 13.54
C ARG A 86 -3.09 -9.46 14.23
N ALA A 87 -1.90 -9.25 13.66
CA ALA A 87 -0.64 -9.65 14.28
C ALA A 87 -0.44 -9.02 15.67
N VAL A 88 -0.79 -7.74 15.84
CA VAL A 88 -0.78 -7.04 17.14
C VAL A 88 -1.69 -7.72 18.17
N ARG A 89 -2.90 -8.12 17.77
CA ARG A 89 -3.85 -8.84 18.64
C ARG A 89 -3.34 -10.21 19.03
N GLU A 90 -2.85 -10.99 18.07
CA GLU A 90 -2.29 -12.32 18.30
C GLU A 90 -1.04 -12.28 19.19
N ALA A 91 -0.25 -11.22 19.11
CA ALA A 91 0.91 -10.99 19.98
C ALA A 91 0.54 -10.43 21.38
N GLY A 92 -0.73 -10.11 21.65
CA GLY A 92 -1.15 -9.53 22.93
C GLY A 92 -0.67 -8.10 23.17
N LEU A 93 -0.35 -7.34 22.12
CA LEU A 93 0.28 -6.01 22.21
C LEU A 93 -0.73 -4.84 22.25
N VAL A 94 -2.03 -5.11 22.19
CA VAL A 94 -3.09 -4.09 22.11
C VAL A 94 -3.04 -3.13 23.31
N GLU A 95 -3.07 -3.67 24.53
CA GLU A 95 -3.06 -2.85 25.76
C GLU A 95 -1.75 -2.08 25.93
N HIS A 96 -0.63 -2.67 25.50
CA HIS A 96 0.66 -1.99 25.52
C HIS A 96 0.68 -0.77 24.60
N ILE A 97 0.18 -0.91 23.38
CA ILE A 97 0.07 0.21 22.42
C ILE A 97 -0.91 1.27 22.94
N ARG A 98 -2.05 0.86 23.50
CA ARG A 98 -3.01 1.79 24.10
C ARG A 98 -2.37 2.61 25.23
N ALA A 99 -1.65 1.94 26.14
CA ALA A 99 -0.97 2.61 27.24
C ALA A 99 0.10 3.61 26.77
N LEU A 100 0.84 3.29 25.71
CA LEU A 100 1.83 4.19 25.12
C LEU A 100 1.21 5.39 24.41
N ALA A 101 0.07 5.21 23.74
CA ALA A 101 -0.64 6.31 23.07
C ALA A 101 -1.24 7.32 24.07
N GLY A 102 -1.56 6.86 25.28
CA GLY A 102 -2.15 7.67 26.35
C GLY A 102 -3.62 8.04 26.09
N ASP A 103 -4.21 8.78 27.04
CA ASP A 103 -5.67 8.93 27.12
C ASP A 103 -6.25 10.13 26.34
N ARG A 104 -5.42 11.01 25.74
CA ARG A 104 -5.92 12.28 25.18
C ARG A 104 -5.30 12.65 23.84
N GLY A 105 -6.19 12.82 22.85
CA GLY A 105 -5.87 13.46 21.56
C GLY A 105 -4.96 12.66 20.63
N ALA A 106 -4.69 11.39 20.97
CA ALA A 106 -3.86 10.51 20.17
C ALA A 106 -4.60 10.01 18.92
N ALA A 107 -3.85 9.76 17.85
CA ALA A 107 -4.41 9.25 16.61
C ALA A 107 -3.49 8.20 15.96
N LEU A 108 -4.12 7.22 15.30
CA LEU A 108 -3.44 6.25 14.46
C LEU A 108 -3.08 6.90 13.12
N LEU A 109 -1.82 6.81 12.70
CA LEU A 109 -1.38 7.15 11.35
C LEU A 109 -1.06 5.87 10.58
N PRO A 110 -2.02 5.29 9.83
CA PRO A 110 -1.76 4.11 9.05
C PRO A 110 -0.90 4.42 7.82
N THR A 111 -0.07 3.45 7.43
CA THR A 111 0.65 3.50 6.15
C THR A 111 -0.27 3.25 4.97
N ALA A 112 -1.20 2.31 5.14
CA ALA A 112 -2.29 2.04 4.23
C ALA A 112 -3.60 2.23 4.98
N LEU A 113 -4.49 3.12 4.51
CA LEU A 113 -5.83 3.21 5.10
C LEU A 113 -6.64 1.99 4.65
N ASP A 114 -6.71 0.98 5.53
CA ASP A 114 -7.47 -0.25 5.32
C ASP A 114 -8.47 -0.49 6.46
N ALA A 115 -9.39 -1.43 6.25
CA ALA A 115 -10.42 -1.77 7.23
C ALA A 115 -9.82 -2.27 8.56
N SER A 116 -8.67 -2.96 8.51
CA SER A 116 -8.03 -3.54 9.68
C SER A 116 -7.44 -2.49 10.61
N ALA A 117 -6.79 -1.47 10.04
CA ALA A 117 -6.23 -0.33 10.76
C ALA A 117 -7.34 0.55 11.37
N ILE A 118 -8.43 0.80 10.63
CA ILE A 118 -9.59 1.54 11.15
C ILE A 118 -10.23 0.78 12.32
N ALA A 119 -10.45 -0.52 12.17
CA ALA A 119 -10.99 -1.35 13.26
C ALA A 119 -10.05 -1.36 14.48
N PHE A 120 -8.74 -1.40 14.27
CA PHE A 120 -7.76 -1.28 15.35
C PHE A 120 -7.87 0.06 16.08
N ALA A 121 -7.90 1.18 15.36
CA ALA A 121 -8.05 2.51 15.95
C ALA A 121 -9.30 2.61 16.83
N ARG A 122 -10.43 2.06 16.35
CA ARG A 122 -11.66 1.95 17.14
C ARG A 122 -11.45 1.16 18.43
N ASP A 123 -10.87 -0.04 18.33
CA ASP A 123 -10.66 -0.92 19.48
C ASP A 123 -9.78 -0.26 20.55
N VAL A 124 -8.77 0.52 20.14
CA VAL A 124 -7.87 1.20 21.08
C VAL A 124 -8.34 2.60 21.49
N GLY A 125 -9.44 3.12 20.93
CA GLY A 125 -9.98 4.44 21.26
C GLY A 125 -9.22 5.61 20.64
N LEU A 126 -8.59 5.41 19.48
CA LEU A 126 -7.84 6.42 18.74
C LEU A 126 -8.64 7.00 17.56
N ALA A 127 -8.41 8.27 17.24
CA ALA A 127 -8.77 8.80 15.93
C ALA A 127 -7.87 8.20 14.83
N VAL A 128 -8.20 8.44 13.55
CA VAL A 128 -7.38 7.97 12.41
C VAL A 128 -6.90 9.16 11.62
N HIS A 129 -5.63 9.53 11.75
CA HIS A 129 -5.06 10.67 11.03
C HIS A 129 -5.08 10.46 9.50
N PRO A 130 -5.41 11.49 8.69
CA PRO A 130 -5.74 12.88 9.05
C PRO A 130 -7.22 13.14 9.35
N TYR A 131 -8.03 12.09 9.47
CA TYR A 131 -9.46 12.19 9.72
C TYR A 131 -9.74 12.51 11.20
N PRO A 132 -10.70 13.41 11.48
CA PRO A 132 -11.00 13.81 12.85
C PRO A 132 -11.68 12.69 13.67
N THR A 133 -12.31 11.72 13.01
CA THR A 133 -12.98 10.58 13.65
C THR A 133 -12.77 9.29 12.86
N VAL A 134 -13.05 8.16 13.51
CA VAL A 134 -13.03 6.83 12.86
C VAL A 134 -14.06 6.76 11.73
N GLU A 135 -15.25 7.32 11.94
CA GLU A 135 -16.35 7.33 10.96
C GLU A 135 -15.97 8.13 9.71
N ALA A 136 -15.24 9.23 9.87
CA ALA A 136 -14.72 10.00 8.74
C ALA A 136 -13.68 9.21 7.94
N ALA A 137 -12.84 8.41 8.62
CA ALA A 137 -11.91 7.50 7.95
C ALA A 137 -12.63 6.36 7.23
N GLU A 138 -13.71 5.80 7.81
CA GLU A 138 -14.56 4.80 7.16
C GLU A 138 -15.25 5.33 5.91
N ALA A 139 -15.77 6.55 5.97
CA ALA A 139 -16.35 7.21 4.82
C ALA A 139 -15.34 7.37 3.66
N ALA A 140 -14.07 7.59 3.98
CA ALA A 140 -12.99 7.68 3.00
C ALA A 140 -12.46 6.33 2.51
N LEU A 141 -12.68 5.23 3.24
CA LEU A 141 -12.12 3.92 2.94
C LEU A 141 -12.55 3.44 1.54
N LYS A 142 -13.85 3.54 1.21
CA LYS A 142 -14.37 3.10 -0.09
C LYS A 142 -13.65 3.78 -1.26
N MET A 143 -13.48 5.10 -1.17
CA MET A 143 -12.77 5.87 -2.20
C MET A 143 -11.28 5.53 -2.23
N THR A 144 -10.66 5.35 -1.06
CA THR A 144 -9.25 4.96 -0.95
C THR A 144 -8.99 3.61 -1.60
N MET A 145 -9.88 2.63 -1.37
CA MET A 145 -9.82 1.32 -2.02
C MET A 145 -10.00 1.45 -3.54
N LEU A 146 -10.97 2.23 -4.00
CA LEU A 146 -11.23 2.45 -5.43
C LEU A 146 -10.03 3.10 -6.14
N LEU A 147 -9.46 4.16 -5.58
CA LEU A 147 -8.32 4.87 -6.18
C LEU A 147 -7.01 4.07 -6.14
N ASN A 148 -6.93 3.03 -5.29
CA ASN A 148 -5.83 2.08 -5.32
C ASN A 148 -6.02 0.95 -6.35
N THR A 149 -7.10 0.96 -7.14
CA THR A 149 -7.16 0.23 -8.40
C THR A 149 -6.79 1.12 -9.57
N LYS A 150 -6.15 0.56 -10.58
CA LYS A 150 -5.75 1.29 -11.79
C LYS A 150 -6.98 1.66 -12.63
N THR A 151 -8.02 0.84 -12.60
CA THR A 151 -9.34 1.11 -13.20
C THR A 151 -10.02 2.27 -12.51
N GLY A 152 -10.14 2.24 -11.18
CA GLY A 152 -10.76 3.31 -10.41
C GLY A 152 -10.01 4.63 -10.52
N PHE A 153 -8.67 4.58 -10.55
CA PHE A 153 -7.86 5.74 -10.87
C PHE A 153 -8.16 6.28 -12.27
N ARG A 154 -8.17 5.44 -13.32
CA ARG A 154 -8.42 5.85 -14.71
C ARG A 154 -9.80 6.48 -14.87
N GLU A 155 -10.84 5.84 -14.36
CA GLU A 155 -12.22 6.35 -14.41
C GLU A 155 -12.35 7.70 -13.69
N THR A 156 -11.78 7.82 -12.49
CA THR A 156 -11.82 9.08 -11.73
C THR A 156 -11.04 10.18 -12.44
N ALA A 157 -9.86 9.86 -12.97
CA ALA A 157 -9.03 10.81 -13.71
C ALA A 157 -9.74 11.30 -14.99
N GLU A 158 -10.43 10.42 -15.72
CA GLU A 158 -11.26 10.79 -16.88
C GLU A 158 -12.40 11.73 -16.49
N GLN A 159 -13.14 11.43 -15.40
CA GLN A 159 -14.21 12.29 -14.89
C GLN A 159 -13.71 13.69 -14.47
N LEU A 160 -12.47 13.79 -13.99
CA LEU A 160 -11.83 15.04 -13.61
C LEU A 160 -11.17 15.77 -14.80
N GLY A 161 -11.28 15.24 -16.01
CA GLY A 161 -10.67 15.84 -17.21
C GLY A 161 -9.14 15.76 -17.21
N MET A 162 -8.54 14.84 -16.46
CA MET A 162 -7.10 14.63 -16.44
C MET A 162 -6.64 13.97 -17.74
N ARG A 163 -5.46 14.38 -18.23
CA ARG A 163 -4.82 13.71 -19.37
C ARG A 163 -4.30 12.35 -18.95
N LEU A 164 -4.74 11.31 -19.63
CA LEU A 164 -4.27 9.93 -19.44
C LEU A 164 -3.58 9.41 -20.68
N PRO A 165 -2.61 8.49 -20.54
CA PRO A 165 -2.17 7.68 -21.66
C PRO A 165 -3.37 6.96 -22.28
N ALA A 166 -3.34 6.80 -23.62
CA ALA A 166 -4.27 5.90 -24.30
C ALA A 166 -4.26 4.52 -23.62
N GLY A 167 -5.31 3.74 -23.79
CA GLY A 167 -5.39 2.44 -23.15
C GLY A 167 -6.81 1.97 -22.96
N ARG A 168 -6.93 0.73 -22.51
CA ARG A 168 -8.21 0.10 -22.23
C ARG A 168 -8.13 -0.70 -20.95
N VAL A 169 -9.23 -0.73 -20.22
CA VAL A 169 -9.45 -1.66 -19.12
C VAL A 169 -10.10 -2.89 -19.72
N CYS A 170 -9.57 -4.08 -19.44
CA CYS A 170 -10.17 -5.33 -19.88
C CYS A 170 -10.02 -6.43 -18.83
N PRO A 171 -10.89 -7.43 -18.84
CA PRO A 171 -10.68 -8.68 -18.11
C PRO A 171 -9.36 -9.35 -18.52
N ARG A 172 -8.77 -10.11 -17.60
CA ARG A 172 -7.54 -10.88 -17.85
C ARG A 172 -7.58 -11.72 -19.14
N PRO A 173 -8.64 -12.50 -19.44
CA PRO A 173 -8.66 -13.33 -20.65
C PRO A 173 -8.61 -12.54 -21.97
N GLU A 174 -9.06 -11.28 -21.94
CA GLU A 174 -9.11 -10.41 -23.13
C GLU A 174 -7.82 -9.60 -23.33
N THR A 175 -6.93 -9.62 -22.33
CA THR A 175 -5.76 -8.75 -22.27
C THR A 175 -4.82 -8.94 -23.45
N GLU A 176 -4.65 -10.17 -23.93
CA GLU A 176 -3.82 -10.42 -25.11
C GLU A 176 -4.41 -9.78 -26.37
N GLY A 177 -5.72 -9.93 -26.60
CA GLY A 177 -6.41 -9.33 -27.75
C GLY A 177 -6.29 -7.80 -27.73
N VAL A 178 -6.55 -7.19 -26.57
CA VAL A 178 -6.40 -5.75 -26.37
C VAL A 178 -4.97 -5.29 -26.59
N ALA A 179 -3.97 -6.02 -26.09
CA ALA A 179 -2.56 -5.71 -26.32
C ALA A 179 -2.20 -5.78 -27.81
N ARG A 180 -2.67 -6.79 -28.54
CA ARG A 180 -2.46 -6.91 -30.01
C ARG A 180 -3.07 -5.73 -30.76
N GLU A 181 -4.26 -5.29 -30.37
CA GLU A 181 -4.91 -4.13 -31.00
C GLU A 181 -4.13 -2.85 -30.76
N LEU A 182 -3.74 -2.57 -29.52
CA LEU A 182 -2.94 -1.39 -29.18
C LEU A 182 -1.58 -1.44 -29.90
N LEU A 183 -0.94 -2.61 -30.01
CA LEU A 183 0.34 -2.75 -30.72
C LEU A 183 0.24 -2.50 -32.23
N ARG A 184 -0.95 -2.37 -32.83
CA ARG A 184 -1.08 -1.90 -34.22
C ARG A 184 -0.70 -0.43 -34.36
N GLU A 185 -0.98 0.36 -33.32
CA GLU A 185 -0.73 1.81 -33.28
C GLU A 185 0.55 2.14 -32.50
N TYR A 186 0.85 1.42 -31.43
CA TYR A 186 1.96 1.69 -30.52
C TYR A 186 3.09 0.65 -30.67
N GLU A 187 4.34 1.05 -30.46
CA GLU A 187 5.50 0.14 -30.49
C GLU A 187 5.47 -0.85 -29.31
N ARG A 188 5.02 -0.37 -28.15
CA ARG A 188 5.01 -1.10 -26.87
C ARG A 188 3.75 -0.79 -26.08
N VAL A 189 3.29 -1.79 -25.34
CA VAL A 189 2.14 -1.72 -24.43
C VAL A 189 2.60 -2.21 -23.05
N VAL A 190 2.12 -1.58 -22.00
CA VAL A 190 2.24 -2.02 -20.63
C VAL A 190 0.90 -2.57 -20.14
N VAL A 191 0.92 -3.79 -19.67
CA VAL A 191 -0.20 -4.53 -19.10
C VAL A 191 -0.01 -4.57 -17.59
N LYS A 192 -1.05 -4.22 -16.82
CA LYS A 192 -0.96 -4.06 -15.36
C LYS A 192 -2.13 -4.78 -14.68
N PRO A 193 -1.91 -5.53 -13.59
CA PRO A 193 -3.01 -5.99 -12.74
C PRO A 193 -3.72 -4.78 -12.14
N ASP A 194 -5.04 -4.83 -12.00
CA ASP A 194 -5.84 -3.70 -11.54
C ASP A 194 -5.42 -3.21 -10.14
N ARG A 195 -5.35 -4.14 -9.17
CA ARG A 195 -4.80 -3.88 -7.83
C ARG A 195 -3.46 -4.56 -7.66
N SER A 196 -2.40 -3.77 -7.61
CA SER A 196 -1.03 -4.21 -7.33
C SER A 196 -0.12 -2.98 -7.16
N ALA A 197 0.92 -3.10 -6.34
CA ALA A 197 1.91 -2.06 -6.08
C ALA A 197 3.31 -2.41 -6.62
N GLY A 198 4.21 -1.42 -6.68
CA GLY A 198 5.62 -1.64 -6.98
C GLY A 198 5.94 -2.27 -8.35
N GLY A 199 4.96 -2.30 -9.27
CA GLY A 199 5.08 -2.97 -10.56
C GLY A 199 4.95 -4.50 -10.52
N HIS A 200 4.54 -5.07 -9.39
CA HIS A 200 4.28 -6.50 -9.30
C HIS A 200 3.17 -6.93 -10.26
N GLY A 201 3.42 -7.99 -11.04
CA GLY A 201 2.53 -8.47 -12.11
C GLY A 201 2.49 -7.60 -13.37
N MET A 202 3.20 -6.47 -13.43
CA MET A 202 3.25 -5.62 -14.64
C MET A 202 4.11 -6.28 -15.73
N ARG A 203 3.67 -6.16 -16.99
CA ARG A 203 4.40 -6.66 -18.15
C ARG A 203 4.48 -5.59 -19.24
N PHE A 204 5.66 -5.44 -19.83
CA PHE A 204 5.84 -4.68 -21.06
C PHE A 204 5.84 -5.65 -22.22
N VAL A 205 5.05 -5.34 -23.24
CA VAL A 205 4.78 -6.20 -24.39
C VAL A 205 5.05 -5.40 -25.65
N SER A 206 5.76 -6.02 -26.58
CA SER A 206 6.02 -5.55 -27.93
C SER A 206 5.37 -6.50 -28.94
N ARG A 207 5.42 -6.14 -30.23
CA ARG A 207 4.92 -7.01 -31.31
C ARG A 207 5.63 -8.36 -31.34
N ASP A 208 6.93 -8.38 -31.01
CA ASP A 208 7.77 -9.57 -31.08
C ASP A 208 7.38 -10.61 -30.02
N ASP A 209 6.95 -10.13 -28.84
CA ASP A 209 6.49 -10.98 -27.74
C ASP A 209 5.19 -11.74 -28.07
N LEU A 210 4.44 -11.29 -29.07
CA LEU A 210 3.15 -11.86 -29.47
C LEU A 210 3.18 -12.55 -30.84
N ARG A 211 4.36 -12.71 -31.46
CA ARG A 211 4.49 -13.40 -32.76
C ARG A 211 4.19 -14.90 -32.61
N GLY A 212 3.70 -15.52 -33.69
CA GLY A 212 3.60 -16.98 -33.80
C GLY A 212 2.53 -17.64 -32.91
N GLY A 213 1.55 -16.89 -32.40
CA GLY A 213 0.49 -17.45 -31.53
C GLY A 213 0.94 -17.71 -30.08
N ALA A 214 2.06 -17.13 -29.65
CA ALA A 214 2.47 -17.17 -28.25
C ALA A 214 1.39 -16.52 -27.37
N VAL A 215 0.97 -17.26 -26.33
CA VAL A 215 0.06 -16.76 -25.29
C VAL A 215 0.82 -15.80 -24.39
N LEU A 216 0.27 -14.62 -24.11
CA LEU A 216 0.87 -13.69 -23.16
C LEU A 216 0.79 -14.27 -21.73
N PRO A 217 1.89 -14.69 -21.10
CA PRO A 217 1.84 -15.20 -19.74
C PRO A 217 1.60 -14.04 -18.78
N LEU A 218 0.43 -14.04 -18.15
CA LEU A 218 0.10 -13.10 -17.08
C LEU A 218 0.19 -13.83 -15.74
N ASP A 219 0.70 -13.15 -14.72
CA ASP A 219 0.71 -13.64 -13.33
C ASP A 219 -0.71 -13.61 -12.77
N THR A 220 -1.12 -14.49 -11.86
CA THR A 220 -2.50 -14.56 -11.30
C THR A 220 -2.85 -13.47 -10.29
N VAL A 221 -2.12 -12.35 -10.30
CA VAL A 221 -2.31 -11.23 -9.37
C VAL A 221 -3.72 -10.65 -9.54
N GLY A 222 -4.49 -10.65 -8.44
CA GLY A 222 -5.91 -10.25 -8.44
C GLY A 222 -6.88 -11.36 -8.85
N GLY A 223 -6.42 -12.62 -8.92
CA GLY A 223 -7.23 -13.79 -9.20
C GLY A 223 -7.37 -14.14 -10.70
N PRO A 224 -7.95 -15.31 -11.01
CA PRO A 224 -8.06 -15.81 -12.39
C PRO A 224 -8.97 -14.95 -13.29
N ALA A 225 -9.93 -14.22 -12.70
CA ALA A 225 -10.87 -13.33 -13.40
C ALA A 225 -10.58 -11.83 -13.14
N GLY A 226 -9.39 -11.49 -12.59
CA GLY A 226 -9.06 -10.12 -12.24
C GLY A 226 -9.13 -9.15 -13.43
N MET A 227 -9.34 -7.86 -13.14
CA MET A 227 -9.29 -6.78 -14.14
C MET A 227 -7.84 -6.36 -14.42
N TRP A 228 -7.54 -5.96 -15.66
CA TRP A 228 -6.18 -5.60 -16.11
C TRP A 228 -6.21 -4.39 -17.06
N PRO A 229 -5.85 -3.18 -16.59
CA PRO A 229 -5.63 -2.05 -17.50
C PRO A 229 -4.37 -2.22 -18.35
N SER A 230 -4.52 -1.94 -19.64
CA SER A 230 -3.47 -1.92 -20.67
C SER A 230 -3.28 -0.50 -21.23
N CYS A 231 -2.06 0.02 -21.27
CA CYS A 231 -1.72 1.37 -21.76
C CYS A 231 -0.46 1.31 -22.65
N PRO A 232 -0.17 2.27 -23.55
CA PRO A 232 1.13 2.35 -24.21
C PRO A 232 2.30 2.43 -23.22
N GLY A 233 3.39 1.74 -23.53
CA GLY A 233 4.65 1.85 -22.79
C GLY A 233 5.38 3.16 -23.12
N PRO A 234 6.35 3.59 -22.28
CA PRO A 234 7.18 4.74 -22.63
C PRO A 234 8.01 4.45 -23.89
N PRO A 235 8.32 5.45 -24.73
CA PRO A 235 9.29 5.31 -25.81
C PRO A 235 10.66 4.90 -25.22
N ARG A 236 11.46 4.16 -25.99
CA ARG A 236 12.84 3.84 -25.60
C ARG A 236 13.59 5.14 -25.31
N ILE A 237 14.10 5.29 -24.08
CA ILE A 237 15.16 6.24 -23.80
C ILE A 237 16.41 5.64 -24.44
N GLN A 238 16.88 6.23 -25.54
CA GLN A 238 18.24 5.99 -26.01
C GLN A 238 19.18 6.59 -24.96
N VAL A 239 19.98 5.75 -24.32
CA VAL A 239 21.12 6.16 -23.49
C VAL A 239 22.34 6.24 -24.39
#